data_AF-A0A7C5GJ07-F1
#
_entry.id   AF-A0A7C5GJ07-F1
#
_cell.length_a   1.000
_cell.length_b   1.000
_cell.length_c   1.000
_cell.angle_alpha   90.00
_cell.angle_beta   90.00
_cell.angle_gamma   90.00
#
_symmetry.space_group_name_H-M   'P 1'
#
loop_
_entity.id
_entity.type
_entity.pdbx_description
1 polymer ?
#
loop_
_entity_poly.entity_id
_entity_poly.type
_entity_poly.pdbx_seq_one_letter_code
_entity_poly.pdbx_strand_id
1 'polypeptide(L)'
;MGLLILFLVIFPVPLTEHAPKSARYAELPLSFDEKLNILIREFRKEGYTVYNYYPSYIQVEKKSTSAAPIDEANRLARIAYNTLGESVKIILVTDEGKFVGYYKGE
;
A
#
# COMPACT_ATOMS: atom_id res chain seq x y z
N MET A 1 34.87 -31.54 7.84
CA MET A 1 33.66 -31.45 6.99
C MET A 1 32.48 -31.21 7.90
N GLY A 2 31.91 -30.00 7.83
CA GLY A 2 30.82 -29.59 8.69
C GLY A 2 29.46 -29.88 8.04
N LEU A 3 28.45 -30.09 8.88
CA LEU A 3 27.06 -29.96 8.50
C LEU A 3 26.42 -29.03 9.54
N LEU A 4 26.22 -27.77 9.16
CA LEU A 4 25.58 -26.75 9.97
C LEU A 4 24.12 -26.70 9.50
N ILE A 5 23.22 -27.33 10.23
CA ILE A 5 21.78 -27.33 9.93
C ILE A 5 21.21 -26.03 10.51
N LEU A 6 20.91 -25.08 9.63
CA LEU A 6 20.28 -23.81 9.98
C LEU A 6 18.78 -24.05 10.23
N PHE A 7 18.37 -24.07 11.50
CA PHE A 7 16.95 -24.05 11.87
C PHE A 7 16.39 -22.64 11.62
N LEU A 8 15.61 -22.50 10.54
CA LEU A 8 14.84 -21.30 10.25
C LEU A 8 13.59 -21.33 11.13
N VAL A 9 13.65 -20.65 12.27
CA VAL A 9 12.49 -20.48 13.18
C VAL A 9 11.51 -19.52 12.51
N ILE A 10 10.49 -20.07 11.86
CA ILE A 10 9.37 -19.29 11.31
C ILE A 10 8.44 -18.99 12.49
N PHE A 11 8.63 -17.86 13.15
CA PHE A 11 7.62 -17.35 14.08
C PHE A 11 6.40 -16.87 13.28
N PRO A 12 5.17 -17.30 13.63
CA PRO A 12 3.97 -16.69 13.08
C PRO A 12 3.87 -15.27 13.65
N VAL A 13 4.23 -14.27 12.84
CA VAL A 13 3.98 -12.87 13.21
C VAL A 13 2.46 -12.69 13.21
N PRO A 14 1.83 -12.36 14.35
CA PRO A 14 0.42 -12.01 14.35
C PRO A 14 0.24 -10.79 13.44
N LEU A 15 -0.53 -10.96 12.37
CA LEU A 15 -1.03 -9.86 11.54
C LEU A 15 -1.96 -9.03 12.41
N THR A 16 -1.38 -8.13 13.19
CA THR A 16 -2.12 -7.15 13.95
C THR A 16 -2.74 -6.22 12.90
N GLU A 17 -4.07 -6.15 12.87
CA GLU A 17 -4.87 -5.39 11.89
C GLU A 17 -4.65 -3.86 11.91
N HIS A 18 -3.64 -3.38 12.64
CA HIS A 18 -3.21 -2.00 12.62
C HIS A 18 -1.70 -1.95 12.40
N ALA A 19 -1.30 -1.41 11.26
CA ALA A 19 0.09 -1.14 10.94
C ALA A 19 0.77 -0.38 12.09
N PRO A 20 2.03 -0.71 12.45
CA PRO A 20 2.77 0.02 13.47
C PRO A 20 2.95 1.47 13.01
N LYS A 21 2.48 2.43 13.84
CA LYS A 21 2.76 3.87 13.70
C LYS A 21 4.28 4.08 13.70
N SER A 22 4.89 4.17 12.52
CA SER A 22 6.28 4.56 12.40
C SER A 22 6.43 6.02 12.84
N ALA A 23 7.58 6.41 13.40
CA ALA A 23 7.81 7.75 13.96
C ALA A 23 7.52 8.91 12.97
N ARG A 24 7.57 8.65 11.65
CA ARG A 24 7.17 9.61 10.60
C ARG A 24 5.68 9.94 10.57
N TYR A 25 4.80 9.10 11.12
CA TYR A 25 3.38 9.39 11.22
C TYR A 25 3.06 10.48 12.25
N ALA A 26 3.89 10.64 13.28
CA ALA A 26 3.62 11.57 14.38
C ALA A 26 3.76 13.04 13.95
N GLU A 27 4.46 13.32 12.84
CA GLU A 27 4.72 14.66 12.33
C GLU A 27 3.76 15.08 11.20
N LEU A 28 2.88 14.19 10.76
CA LEU A 28 1.92 14.51 9.71
C LEU A 28 0.76 15.33 10.26
N PRO A 29 0.25 16.30 9.49
CA PRO A 29 -0.90 17.07 9.92
C PRO A 29 -2.11 16.14 10.07
N LEU A 30 -2.97 16.40 11.06
CA LEU A 30 -4.24 15.66 11.28
C LEU A 30 -5.09 15.54 10.00
N SER A 31 -5.02 16.55 9.13
CA SER A 31 -5.72 16.56 7.84
C SER A 31 -5.21 15.49 6.87
N PHE A 32 -3.95 15.06 6.97
CA PHE A 32 -3.41 13.96 6.17
C PHE A 32 -4.06 12.63 6.56
N ASP A 33 -4.19 12.35 7.86
CA ASP A 33 -4.82 11.12 8.35
C ASP A 33 -6.30 11.05 7.93
N GLU A 34 -7.02 12.16 7.99
CA GLU A 34 -8.41 12.25 7.49
C GLU A 34 -8.50 11.95 5.99
N LYS A 35 -7.63 12.59 5.17
CA LYS A 35 -7.57 12.36 3.73
C LYS A 35 -7.16 10.92 3.39
N LEU A 36 -6.24 10.32 4.13
CA LEU A 36 -5.83 8.93 3.96
C LEU A 36 -6.97 7.97 4.24
N ASN A 37 -7.76 8.22 5.29
CA ASN A 37 -8.94 7.43 5.59
C ASN A 37 -10.02 7.54 4.50
N ILE A 38 -10.19 8.73 3.89
CA ILE A 38 -11.08 8.93 2.74
C ILE A 38 -10.58 8.10 1.55
N LEU A 39 -9.30 8.21 1.20
CA LEU A 39 -8.68 7.47 0.10
C LEU A 39 -8.84 5.95 0.26
N ILE A 40 -8.55 5.42 1.45
CA ILE A 40 -8.70 3.99 1.75
C ILE A 40 -10.16 3.55 1.57
N ARG A 41 -11.12 4.37 1.99
CA ARG A 41 -12.54 4.08 1.82
C ARG A 41 -12.95 4.08 0.34
N GLU A 42 -12.41 4.98 -0.47
CA GLU A 42 -12.65 5.00 -1.92
C GLU A 42 -12.10 3.74 -2.60
N PHE A 43 -10.86 3.35 -2.28
CA PHE A 43 -10.28 2.11 -2.81
C PHE A 43 -11.12 0.89 -2.42
N ARG A 44 -11.60 0.82 -1.18
CA ARG A 44 -12.50 -0.28 -0.76
C ARG A 44 -13.83 -0.28 -1.53
N LYS A 45 -14.42 0.90 -1.82
CA LYS A 45 -15.64 1.02 -2.63
C LYS A 45 -15.43 0.56 -4.09
N GLU A 46 -14.24 0.76 -4.64
CA GLU A 46 -13.87 0.30 -5.99
C GLU A 46 -13.46 -1.20 -6.04
N GLY A 47 -13.58 -1.91 -4.91
CA GLY A 47 -13.34 -3.35 -4.81
C GLY A 47 -11.89 -3.73 -4.52
N TYR A 48 -11.05 -2.81 -4.06
CA TYR A 48 -9.68 -3.11 -3.62
C TYR A 48 -9.67 -3.55 -2.15
N THR A 49 -8.87 -4.56 -1.85
CA THR A 49 -8.49 -4.86 -0.46
C THR A 49 -7.24 -4.05 -0.12
N VAL A 50 -7.27 -3.28 0.96
CA VAL A 50 -6.12 -2.46 1.41
C VAL A 50 -5.45 -3.15 2.59
N TYR A 51 -4.19 -3.54 2.43
CA TYR A 51 -3.44 -4.30 3.46
C TYR A 51 -2.55 -3.40 4.30
N ASN A 52 -1.69 -2.63 3.65
CA ASN A 52 -0.66 -1.81 4.28
C ASN A 52 -0.83 -0.39 3.77
N TYR A 53 -0.83 0.59 4.67
CA TYR A 53 -0.83 1.99 4.29
C TYR A 53 0.11 2.77 5.21
N TYR A 54 1.01 3.49 4.57
CA TYR A 54 2.04 4.34 5.15
C TYR A 54 2.04 5.66 4.36
N PRO A 55 2.59 6.76 4.89
CA PRO A 55 2.54 8.05 4.21
C PRO A 55 3.30 8.01 2.90
N SER A 56 4.30 7.13 2.80
CA SER A 56 5.11 6.95 1.60
C SER A 56 4.59 5.86 0.65
N TYR A 57 3.75 4.93 1.12
CA TYR A 57 3.22 3.88 0.25
C TYR A 57 1.92 3.25 0.75
N ILE A 58 1.08 2.80 -0.18
CA ILE A 58 -0.13 2.02 0.10
C ILE A 58 -0.11 0.75 -0.74
N GLN A 59 -0.34 -0.39 -0.11
CA GLN A 59 -0.51 -1.68 -0.75
C GLN A 59 -2.00 -2.02 -0.85
N VAL A 60 -2.42 -2.32 -2.06
CA VAL A 60 -3.78 -2.73 -2.41
C VAL A 60 -3.75 -4.02 -3.20
N GLU A 61 -4.85 -4.77 -3.15
CA GLU A 61 -5.02 -6.00 -3.93
C GLU A 61 -6.35 -5.99 -4.66
N LYS A 62 -6.29 -6.49 -5.90
CA LYS A 62 -7.45 -6.83 -6.71
C LYS A 62 -7.05 -7.94 -7.68
N LYS A 63 -7.70 -9.10 -7.56
CA LYS A 63 -7.34 -10.32 -8.30
C LYS A 63 -7.24 -10.11 -9.80
N SER A 64 -8.21 -9.39 -10.38
CA SER A 64 -8.26 -9.05 -11.80
C SER A 64 -8.66 -7.60 -12.00
N THR A 65 -8.00 -6.93 -12.93
CA THR A 65 -8.27 -5.54 -13.36
C THR A 65 -8.80 -5.54 -14.78
N SER A 66 -9.69 -4.60 -15.10
CA SER A 66 -10.22 -4.44 -16.47
C SER A 66 -9.21 -3.82 -17.45
N ALA A 67 -8.20 -3.12 -16.91
CA ALA A 67 -7.09 -2.53 -17.64
C ALA A 67 -5.79 -3.27 -17.30
N ALA A 68 -4.69 -2.95 -18.02
CA ALA A 68 -3.38 -3.46 -17.67
C ALA A 68 -3.04 -3.11 -16.21
N PRO A 69 -2.55 -4.06 -15.39
CA PRO A 69 -2.32 -3.82 -13.96
C PRO A 69 -1.39 -2.63 -13.66
N ILE A 70 -0.44 -2.34 -14.55
CA ILE A 70 0.46 -1.19 -14.40
C ILE A 70 -0.27 0.16 -14.59
N ASP A 71 -1.19 0.25 -15.55
CA ASP A 71 -1.98 1.46 -15.78
C ASP A 71 -2.94 1.69 -14.62
N GLU A 72 -3.48 0.62 -14.06
CA GLU A 72 -4.33 0.66 -12.88
C GLU A 72 -3.54 1.13 -11.64
N ALA A 73 -2.34 0.61 -11.41
CA ALA A 73 -1.48 1.07 -10.33
C ALA A 73 -1.13 2.57 -10.48
N ASN A 74 -0.86 3.04 -11.70
CA ASN A 74 -0.60 4.45 -12.00
C ASN A 74 -1.84 5.34 -11.78
N ARG A 75 -3.03 4.86 -12.17
CA ARG A 75 -4.31 5.54 -11.93
C ARG A 75 -4.54 5.74 -10.44
N LEU A 76 -4.36 4.68 -9.64
CA LEU A 76 -4.49 4.73 -8.18
C LEU A 76 -3.47 5.68 -7.55
N ALA A 77 -2.22 5.71 -8.04
CA ALA A 77 -1.19 6.63 -7.55
C ALA A 77 -1.55 8.10 -7.82
N ARG A 78 -2.14 8.40 -8.98
CA ARG A 78 -2.63 9.75 -9.29
C ARG A 78 -3.80 10.16 -8.39
N ILE A 79 -4.74 9.24 -8.13
CA ILE A 79 -5.84 9.49 -7.19
C ILE A 79 -5.30 9.76 -5.80
N ALA A 80 -4.37 8.93 -5.31
CA ALA A 80 -3.73 9.12 -4.02
C ALA A 80 -3.06 10.51 -3.90
N TYR A 81 -2.31 10.92 -4.92
CA TYR A 81 -1.70 12.25 -4.96
C TYR A 81 -2.75 13.37 -4.91
N ASN A 82 -3.81 13.28 -5.71
CA ASN A 82 -4.85 14.31 -5.74
C ASN A 82 -5.60 14.43 -4.42
N THR A 83 -5.80 13.32 -3.71
CA THR A 83 -6.50 13.30 -2.42
C THR A 83 -5.59 13.77 -1.28
N LEU A 84 -4.35 13.27 -1.23
CA LEU A 84 -3.42 13.54 -0.14
C LEU A 84 -2.68 14.88 -0.31
N GLY A 85 -2.44 15.29 -1.55
CA GLY A 85 -1.57 16.42 -1.91
C GLY A 85 -0.08 16.08 -1.90
N GLU A 86 0.27 14.80 -1.69
CA GLU A 86 1.65 14.33 -1.60
C GLU A 86 1.84 13.02 -2.38
N SER A 87 3.08 12.77 -2.81
CA SER A 87 3.45 11.57 -3.56
C SER A 87 3.45 10.33 -2.67
N VAL A 88 2.61 9.37 -3.04
CA VAL A 88 2.52 8.05 -2.39
C VAL A 88 2.73 6.96 -3.43
N LYS A 89 3.55 5.96 -3.10
CA LYS A 89 3.74 4.78 -3.94
C LYS A 89 2.56 3.83 -3.77
N ILE A 90 1.92 3.42 -4.86
CA ILE A 90 0.90 2.37 -4.83
C ILE A 90 1.55 1.04 -5.22
N ILE A 91 1.33 0.02 -4.41
CA ILE A 91 1.70 -1.37 -4.73
C ILE A 91 0.40 -2.12 -4.96
N LEU A 92 0.09 -2.40 -6.22
CA LEU A 92 -1.05 -3.21 -6.62
C LEU A 92 -0.63 -4.68 -6.70
N VAL A 93 -1.32 -5.53 -5.96
CA VAL A 93 -1.18 -7.00 -6.01
C VAL A 93 -2.35 -7.56 -6.83
N THR A 94 -2.05 -8.37 -7.84
CA THR A 94 -3.02 -9.09 -8.67
C THR A 94 -2.62 -10.56 -8.79
N ASP A 95 -3.44 -11.38 -9.45
CA ASP A 95 -3.08 -12.77 -9.75
C ASP A 95 -1.89 -12.87 -10.72
N GLU A 96 -1.60 -11.81 -11.48
CA GLU A 96 -0.48 -11.72 -12.43
C GLU A 96 0.84 -11.27 -11.76
N GLY A 97 0.79 -10.73 -10.55
CA GLY A 97 1.97 -10.31 -9.80
C GLY A 97 1.80 -8.99 -9.06
N LYS A 98 2.90 -8.24 -8.92
CA LYS A 98 2.95 -6.96 -8.20
C LYS A 98 3.35 -5.84 -9.14
N PHE A 99 2.58 -4.77 -9.11
CA PHE A 99 2.75 -3.60 -9.97
C PHE A 99 2.87 -2.35 -9.11
N VAL A 100 3.80 -1.48 -9.47
CA VAL A 100 4.11 -0.29 -8.68
C VAL A 100 3.72 0.95 -9.48
N GLY A 101 2.76 1.70 -8.93
CA GLY A 101 2.39 3.01 -9.42
C GLY A 101 3.05 4.11 -8.60
N TYR A 102 3.51 5.16 -9.26
CA TYR A 102 4.06 6.33 -8.59
C TYR A 102 3.70 7.58 -9.38
N TYR A 103 3.21 8.60 -8.67
CA TYR A 103 2.88 9.89 -9.24
C TYR A 103 3.51 11.01 -8.42
N LYS A 104 4.20 11.92 -9.10
CA LYS A 104 4.75 13.15 -8.55
C LYS A 104 4.24 14.28 -9.43
N GLY A 105 3.60 15.29 -8.82
CA GLY A 105 3.18 16.48 -9.56
C GLY A 105 4.38 17.13 -10.26
N GLU A 106 4.13 17.63 -11.47
CA GLU A 106 5.08 18.44 -12.24
C GLU A 106 5.21 19.85 -11.65
#